data_AF-A0A3D2RH52-F1
#
_entry.id   AF-A0A3D2RH52-F1
#
_cell.length_a   1.000
_cell.length_b   1.000
_cell.length_c   1.000
_cell.angle_alpha   90.00
_cell.angle_beta   90.00
_cell.angle_gamma   90.00
#
_symmetry.space_group_name_H-M   'P 1'
#
loop_
_entity.id
_entity.type
_entity.pdbx_description
1 polymer ?
#
loop_
_entity_poly.entity_id
_entity_poly.type
_entity_poly.pdbx_seq_one_letter_code
_entity_poly.pdbx_strand_id
1 'polypeptide(L)'
;MPSEAQYLRGTDTPASERIHLQAGPLDMVFEPSIGFLRYIRFGDQEILRGLYSAVRDHNWDTIAPKLTDLSVDVSERCFDINFNVAHSERDIDFRWRGEITGTEDGTVTFSMDGEAQSDFKRNRIGFCVLHSPAHVAGKPCTVLKDDGTEEQGRFPEQISPHQPFLDMRAIRHEVVAGGTAEG
;
A
#
# COMPACT_ATOMS: atom_id res chain seq x y z
N MET A 1 -15.83 -9.83 30.24
CA MET A 1 -16.68 -9.32 29.13
C MET A 1 -15.76 -8.54 28.20
N PRO A 2 -15.82 -8.74 26.88
CA PRO A 2 -15.06 -7.92 25.96
C PRO A 2 -15.47 -6.45 26.08
N SER A 3 -14.52 -5.53 25.90
CA SER A 3 -14.82 -4.10 25.84
C SER A 3 -15.59 -3.74 24.56
N GLU A 4 -16.22 -2.58 24.52
CA GLU A 4 -16.81 -2.03 23.28
C GLU A 4 -15.76 -1.91 22.17
N ALA A 5 -14.52 -1.56 22.53
CA ALA A 5 -13.39 -1.53 21.59
C ALA A 5 -13.07 -2.93 21.03
N GLN A 6 -13.10 -3.98 21.85
CA GLN A 6 -12.94 -5.35 21.39
C GLN A 6 -14.09 -5.81 20.49
N TYR A 7 -15.33 -5.37 20.75
CA TYR A 7 -16.46 -5.65 19.86
C TYR A 7 -16.33 -4.94 18.51
N LEU A 8 -15.86 -3.70 18.49
CA LEU A 8 -15.77 -2.88 17.28
C LEU A 8 -14.50 -3.14 16.47
N ARG A 9 -13.38 -3.46 17.12
CA ARG A 9 -12.04 -3.55 16.48
C ARG A 9 -11.35 -4.90 16.68
N GLY A 10 -11.91 -5.81 17.47
CA GLY A 10 -11.24 -7.06 17.84
C GLY A 10 -10.05 -6.88 18.79
N THR A 11 -9.76 -5.66 19.25
CA THR A 11 -8.63 -5.34 20.13
C THR A 11 -8.92 -4.10 21.00
N ASP A 12 -8.31 -4.06 22.17
CA ASP A 12 -8.27 -2.89 23.06
C ASP A 12 -7.18 -1.88 22.68
N THR A 13 -6.30 -2.23 21.73
CA THR A 13 -5.27 -1.31 21.25
C THR A 13 -5.94 -0.01 20.75
N PRO A 14 -5.45 1.17 21.19
CA PRO A 14 -5.91 2.46 20.69
C PRO A 14 -5.77 2.53 19.17
N ALA A 15 -6.63 3.31 18.52
CA ALA A 15 -6.47 3.57 17.09
C ALA A 15 -5.13 4.27 16.85
N SER A 16 -4.37 3.78 15.87
CA SER A 16 -3.12 4.41 15.45
C SER A 16 -3.36 5.86 15.06
N GLU A 17 -2.38 6.72 15.33
CA GLU A 17 -2.31 8.07 14.79
C GLU A 17 -2.43 8.02 13.25
N ARG A 18 -3.10 9.02 12.69
CA ARG A 18 -3.36 9.14 11.26
C ARG A 18 -3.06 10.55 10.80
N ILE A 19 -2.24 10.66 9.76
CA ILE A 19 -1.85 11.93 9.16
C ILE A 19 -2.59 12.06 7.83
N HIS A 20 -3.36 13.12 7.66
CA HIS A 20 -3.97 13.45 6.38
C HIS A 20 -2.93 14.02 5.42
N LEU A 21 -2.96 13.57 4.18
CA LEU A 21 -2.00 13.96 3.14
C LEU A 21 -2.75 14.30 1.87
N GLN A 22 -2.19 15.25 1.12
CA GLN A 22 -2.72 15.66 -0.17
C GLN A 22 -1.61 15.72 -1.22
N ALA A 23 -1.82 15.07 -2.37
CA ALA A 23 -0.95 15.14 -3.54
C ALA A 23 -1.80 15.63 -4.72
N GLY A 24 -1.73 16.93 -5.01
CA GLY A 24 -2.53 17.51 -6.06
C GLY A 24 -4.04 17.31 -5.84
N PRO A 25 -4.74 16.57 -6.72
CA PRO A 25 -6.16 16.24 -6.56
C PRO A 25 -6.42 14.98 -5.71
N LEU A 26 -5.37 14.33 -5.20
CA LEU A 26 -5.48 13.11 -4.42
C LEU A 26 -5.46 13.37 -2.92
N ASP A 27 -6.41 12.76 -2.21
CA ASP A 27 -6.50 12.74 -0.76
C ASP A 27 -6.16 11.34 -0.24
N MET A 28 -5.43 11.27 0.87
CA MET A 28 -5.05 10.00 1.48
C MET A 28 -4.73 10.14 2.97
N VAL A 29 -4.51 9.01 3.63
CA VAL A 29 -4.15 8.94 5.05
C VAL A 29 -2.90 8.09 5.24
N PHE A 30 -1.91 8.60 5.94
CA PHE A 30 -0.75 7.84 6.39
C PHE A 30 -0.92 7.38 7.83
N GLU A 31 -0.62 6.10 8.10
CA GLU A 31 -0.61 5.48 9.42
C GLU A 31 0.84 5.21 9.86
N PRO A 32 1.45 6.10 10.68
CA PRO A 32 2.86 6.03 11.03
C PRO A 32 3.28 4.78 11.82
N SER A 33 2.35 4.14 12.53
CA SER A 33 2.69 2.95 13.33
C SER A 33 3.18 1.78 12.48
N ILE A 34 2.77 1.72 11.21
CA ILE A 34 3.02 0.59 10.31
C ILE A 34 3.43 1.01 8.89
N GLY A 35 3.65 2.30 8.64
CA GLY A 35 4.07 2.80 7.33
C GLY A 35 3.06 2.54 6.22
N PHE A 36 1.76 2.72 6.53
CA PHE A 36 0.66 2.35 5.62
C PHE A 36 -0.03 3.60 5.07
N LEU A 37 -0.01 3.77 3.74
CA LEU A 37 -0.83 4.74 3.04
C LEU A 37 -2.22 4.16 2.72
N ARG A 38 -3.29 4.84 3.11
CA ARG A 38 -4.66 4.34 3.06
C ARG A 38 -5.59 5.29 2.34
N TYR A 39 -6.66 4.72 1.79
CA TYR A 39 -7.81 5.45 1.27
C TYR A 39 -7.43 6.52 0.23
N ILE A 40 -6.55 6.16 -0.71
CA ILE A 40 -6.13 7.07 -1.79
C ILE A 40 -7.36 7.32 -2.67
N ARG A 41 -7.76 8.59 -2.72
CA ARG A 41 -9.00 9.04 -3.36
C ARG A 41 -8.73 10.15 -4.36
N PHE A 42 -9.57 10.21 -5.38
CA PHE A 42 -9.71 11.37 -6.26
C PHE A 42 -11.12 11.93 -6.08
N GLY A 43 -11.24 13.04 -5.37
CA GLY A 43 -12.55 13.50 -4.86
C GLY A 43 -13.22 12.45 -3.99
N ASP A 44 -14.47 12.10 -4.28
CA ASP A 44 -15.23 11.10 -3.50
C ASP A 44 -14.90 9.64 -3.89
N GLN A 45 -14.08 9.43 -4.92
CA GLN A 45 -13.83 8.12 -5.51
C GLN A 45 -12.56 7.47 -4.92
N GLU A 46 -12.71 6.36 -4.20
CA GLU A 46 -11.55 5.58 -3.70
C GLU A 46 -10.91 4.80 -4.86
N ILE A 47 -9.64 5.11 -5.12
CA ILE A 47 -8.81 4.44 -6.12
C ILE A 47 -8.18 3.21 -5.48
N LEU A 48 -7.35 3.46 -4.45
CA LEU A 48 -6.67 2.43 -3.67
C LEU A 48 -7.18 2.45 -2.25
N ARG A 49 -7.54 1.28 -1.75
CA ARG A 49 -7.78 1.05 -0.33
C ARG A 49 -6.51 1.25 0.48
N GLY A 50 -5.35 0.91 -0.09
CA GLY A 50 -4.08 1.31 0.46
C GLY A 50 -2.85 0.65 -0.17
N LEU A 51 -1.69 1.13 0.26
CA LEU A 51 -0.35 0.77 -0.19
C LEU A 51 0.57 0.65 1.04
N TYR A 52 1.21 -0.51 1.19
CA TYR A 52 2.11 -0.79 2.32
C TYR A 52 3.15 -1.85 1.95
N SER A 53 4.24 -1.90 2.72
CA SER A 53 5.23 -2.96 2.64
C SER A 53 4.84 -4.17 3.50
N ALA A 54 5.05 -5.39 2.98
CA ALA A 54 4.92 -6.61 3.74
C ALA A 54 6.21 -7.44 3.70
N VAL A 55 6.68 -7.85 4.87
CA VAL A 55 7.67 -8.92 5.05
C VAL A 55 6.94 -10.15 5.58
N ARG A 56 7.02 -11.25 4.84
CA ARG A 56 6.42 -12.54 5.22
C ARG A 56 7.43 -13.66 5.23
N ASP A 57 7.44 -14.39 6.34
CA ASP A 57 8.29 -15.56 6.53
C ASP A 57 7.83 -16.76 5.68
N HIS A 58 8.52 -17.88 5.82
CA HIS A 58 8.20 -19.13 5.14
C HIS A 58 6.84 -19.74 5.53
N ASN A 59 6.28 -19.37 6.69
CA ASN A 59 4.97 -19.80 7.17
C ASN A 59 3.85 -18.84 6.80
N TRP A 60 4.15 -17.77 6.03
CA TRP A 60 3.24 -16.67 5.71
C TRP A 60 2.89 -15.74 6.88
N ASP A 61 3.60 -15.84 8.01
CA ASP A 61 3.49 -14.87 9.10
C ASP A 61 3.92 -13.49 8.59
N THR A 62 3.14 -12.45 8.87
CA THR A 62 3.51 -11.07 8.53
C THR A 62 4.30 -10.47 9.69
N ILE A 63 5.57 -10.16 9.43
CA ILE A 63 6.48 -9.63 10.45
C ILE A 63 6.17 -8.16 10.64
N ALA A 64 5.82 -7.77 11.87
CA ALA A 64 5.43 -6.40 12.18
C ALA A 64 6.60 -5.43 11.91
N PRO A 65 6.34 -4.29 11.22
CA PRO A 65 7.34 -3.26 11.05
C PRO A 65 7.53 -2.47 12.35
N LYS A 66 8.73 -1.97 12.57
CA LYS A 66 9.03 -0.93 13.57
C LYS A 66 9.63 0.27 12.86
N LEU A 67 8.89 1.38 12.83
CA LEU A 67 9.33 2.63 12.24
C LEU A 67 10.17 3.45 13.23
N THR A 68 11.26 4.07 12.74
CA THR A 68 12.07 5.04 13.46
C THR A 68 12.42 6.21 12.55
N ASP A 69 12.91 7.31 13.13
CA ASP A 69 13.41 8.48 12.40
C ASP A 69 12.40 9.04 11.39
N LEU A 70 11.12 9.05 11.78
CA LEU A 70 10.04 9.56 10.95
C LEU A 70 10.14 11.07 10.81
N SER A 71 10.30 11.53 9.57
CA SER A 71 10.14 12.91 9.15
C SER A 71 8.90 13.01 8.27
N VAL A 72 8.06 14.00 8.54
CA VAL A 72 6.84 14.27 7.76
C VAL A 72 6.80 15.77 7.46
N ASP A 73 6.93 16.12 6.19
CA ASP A 73 6.71 17.46 5.68
C ASP A 73 5.42 17.46 4.85
N VAL A 74 4.43 18.27 5.26
CA VAL A 74 3.13 18.37 4.61
C VAL A 74 2.88 19.82 4.23
N SER A 75 2.65 20.02 2.94
CA SER A 75 2.17 21.28 2.36
C SER A 75 0.72 21.11 1.88
N GLU A 76 0.12 22.16 1.33
CA GLU A 76 -1.29 22.15 0.92
C GLU A 76 -1.60 21.08 -0.13
N ARG A 77 -0.68 20.82 -1.08
CA ARG A 77 -0.92 19.93 -2.23
C ARG A 77 0.25 19.01 -2.55
N CYS A 78 1.21 18.90 -1.64
CA CYS A 78 2.35 18.00 -1.75
C CYS A 78 2.84 17.60 -0.37
N PHE A 79 3.58 16.50 -0.31
CA PHE A 79 4.19 16.03 0.93
C PHE A 79 5.45 15.23 0.64
N ASP A 80 6.30 15.14 1.67
CA ASP A 80 7.51 14.33 1.70
C ASP A 80 7.59 13.63 3.06
N ILE A 81 7.70 12.31 3.04
CA ILE A 81 7.75 11.48 4.24
C ILE A 81 8.94 10.55 4.13
N ASN A 82 9.78 10.54 5.15
CA ASN A 82 10.97 9.71 5.23
C ASN A 82 11.00 8.96 6.56
N PHE A 83 11.35 7.69 6.55
CA PHE A 83 11.49 6.88 7.76
C PHE A 83 12.41 5.68 7.56
N ASN A 84 12.92 5.15 8.66
CA ASN A 84 13.59 3.86 8.70
C ASN A 84 12.63 2.79 9.24
N VAL A 85 12.76 1.56 8.77
CA VAL A 85 11.95 0.42 9.22
C VAL A 85 12.84 -0.76 9.54
N ALA A 86 12.54 -1.43 10.65
CA ALA A 86 13.08 -2.74 10.97
C ALA A 86 11.95 -3.78 11.07
N HIS A 87 12.16 -4.93 10.44
CA HIS A 87 11.39 -6.15 10.66
C HIS A 87 12.31 -7.15 11.36
N SER A 88 11.98 -7.49 12.61
CA SER A 88 12.80 -8.42 13.40
C SER A 88 11.93 -9.43 14.14
N GLU A 89 12.06 -10.70 13.76
CA GLU A 89 11.41 -11.83 14.41
C GLU A 89 12.17 -13.13 14.07
N ARG A 90 12.51 -13.94 15.08
CA ARG A 90 13.25 -15.21 14.93
C ARG A 90 14.58 -15.00 14.18
N ASP A 91 14.74 -15.61 13.00
CA ASP A 91 15.92 -15.51 12.13
C ASP A 91 15.88 -14.29 11.19
N ILE A 92 14.78 -13.56 11.13
CA ILE A 92 14.59 -12.42 10.24
C ILE A 92 15.13 -11.15 10.92
N ASP A 93 16.12 -10.50 10.29
CA ASP A 93 16.47 -9.09 10.49
C ASP A 93 16.54 -8.42 9.11
N PHE A 94 15.50 -7.65 8.77
CA PHE A 94 15.42 -6.91 7.52
C PHE A 94 15.18 -5.44 7.81
N ARG A 95 16.01 -4.58 7.23
CA ARG A 95 15.97 -3.14 7.46
C ARG A 95 15.84 -2.41 6.14
N TRP A 96 15.04 -1.35 6.12
CA TRP A 96 14.87 -0.55 4.92
C TRP A 96 14.56 0.91 5.24
N ARG A 97 14.92 1.79 4.31
CA ARG A 97 14.48 3.18 4.29
C ARG A 97 13.26 3.30 3.38
N GLY A 98 12.20 3.90 3.92
CA GLY A 98 11.01 4.26 3.17
C GLY A 98 10.97 5.75 2.89
N GLU A 99 10.57 6.09 1.68
CA GLU A 99 10.28 7.46 1.26
C GLU A 99 8.91 7.46 0.57
N ILE A 100 8.04 8.39 0.98
CA ILE A 100 6.74 8.61 0.35
C ILE A 100 6.66 10.07 -0.05
N THR A 101 6.53 10.31 -1.35
CA THR A 101 6.34 11.67 -1.89
C THR A 101 5.01 11.77 -2.58
N GLY A 102 4.39 12.94 -2.44
CA GLY A 102 3.19 13.33 -3.16
C GLY A 102 3.41 14.66 -3.84
N THR A 103 3.19 14.75 -5.14
CA THR A 103 3.40 15.96 -5.94
C THR A 103 2.08 16.61 -6.35
N GLU A 104 2.13 17.89 -6.71
CA GLU A 104 0.93 18.69 -7.03
C GLU A 104 0.17 18.22 -8.29
N ASP A 105 0.81 17.42 -9.14
CA ASP A 105 0.21 16.81 -10.33
C ASP A 105 -0.58 15.52 -10.01
N GLY A 106 -0.57 15.08 -8.75
CA GLY A 106 -1.24 13.86 -8.32
C GLY A 106 -0.38 12.59 -8.42
N THR A 107 0.93 12.71 -8.63
CA THR A 107 1.83 11.56 -8.53
C THR A 107 2.14 11.26 -7.06
N VAL A 108 1.99 10.00 -6.66
CA VAL A 108 2.42 9.50 -5.36
C VAL A 108 3.45 8.40 -5.57
N THR A 109 4.64 8.58 -5.00
CA THR A 109 5.71 7.58 -5.06
C THR A 109 5.95 7.03 -3.67
N PHE A 110 6.01 5.70 -3.52
CA PHE A 110 6.45 5.04 -2.31
C PHE A 110 7.63 4.14 -2.65
N SER A 111 8.82 4.53 -2.19
CA SER A 111 10.05 3.79 -2.43
C SER A 111 10.45 2.96 -1.20
N MET A 112 11.21 1.91 -1.47
CA MET A 112 11.83 1.05 -0.47
C MET A 112 13.25 0.75 -0.91
N ASP A 113 14.21 1.06 -0.05
CA ASP A 113 15.60 0.62 -0.19
C ASP A 113 15.99 -0.20 1.04
N GLY A 114 16.28 -1.49 0.86
CA GLY A 114 16.35 -2.44 1.96
C GLY A 114 17.48 -3.46 1.86
N GLU A 115 17.92 -3.92 3.02
CA GLU A 115 19.02 -4.86 3.20
C GLU A 115 18.64 -5.94 4.23
N ALA A 116 18.91 -7.20 3.88
CA ALA A 116 18.85 -8.32 4.81
C ALA A 116 20.11 -8.33 5.68
N GLN A 117 19.93 -8.22 7.00
CA GLN A 117 21.02 -8.24 7.98
C GLN A 117 21.34 -9.66 8.47
N SER A 118 20.52 -10.64 8.06
CA SER A 118 20.68 -12.06 8.34
C SER A 118 20.24 -12.91 7.14
N ASP A 119 20.68 -14.16 7.12
CA ASP A 119 20.13 -15.17 6.22
C ASP A 119 18.81 -15.70 6.77
N PHE A 120 17.73 -15.62 5.98
CA PHE A 120 16.41 -16.15 6.37
C PHE A 120 15.59 -16.60 5.16
N LYS A 121 14.57 -17.43 5.43
CA LYS A 121 13.58 -17.82 4.42
C LYS A 121 12.40 -16.86 4.42
N ARG A 122 11.98 -16.46 3.21
CA ARG A 122 10.85 -15.57 2.97
C ARG A 122 9.86 -16.15 1.96
N ASN A 123 8.59 -15.79 2.10
CA ASN A 123 7.61 -15.93 1.03
C ASN A 123 7.38 -14.60 0.30
N ARG A 124 7.50 -13.46 1.00
CA ARG A 124 7.33 -12.13 0.39
C ARG A 124 8.15 -11.07 1.11
N ILE A 125 8.79 -10.21 0.32
CA ILE A 125 9.24 -8.88 0.73
C ILE A 125 8.84 -7.95 -0.41
N GLY A 126 8.12 -6.88 -0.10
CA GLY A 126 7.75 -5.88 -1.10
C GLY A 126 6.37 -5.26 -0.85
N PHE A 127 5.95 -4.42 -1.78
CA PHE A 127 4.69 -3.70 -1.68
C PHE A 127 3.46 -4.58 -1.92
N CYS A 128 2.39 -4.27 -1.19
CA CYS A 128 1.05 -4.74 -1.44
C CYS A 128 0.18 -3.52 -1.80
N VAL A 129 -0.34 -3.53 -3.02
CA VAL A 129 -1.28 -2.53 -3.54
C VAL A 129 -2.68 -3.09 -3.42
N LEU A 130 -3.56 -2.41 -2.67
CA LEU A 130 -4.94 -2.82 -2.47
C LEU A 130 -5.86 -1.92 -3.30
N HIS A 131 -6.31 -2.38 -4.46
CA HIS A 131 -7.37 -1.70 -5.22
C HIS A 131 -8.69 -1.76 -4.47
N SER A 132 -9.50 -0.69 -4.54
CA SER A 132 -10.79 -0.63 -3.86
C SER A 132 -11.81 -1.58 -4.51
N PRO A 133 -12.19 -2.72 -3.88
CA PRO A 133 -13.04 -3.71 -4.53
C PRO A 133 -14.43 -3.16 -4.88
N ALA A 134 -14.95 -2.26 -4.04
CA ALA A 134 -16.22 -1.57 -4.27
C ALA A 134 -16.25 -0.79 -5.60
N HIS A 135 -15.07 -0.42 -6.11
CA HIS A 135 -14.94 0.41 -7.30
C HIS A 135 -14.36 -0.32 -8.50
N VAL A 136 -13.55 -1.37 -8.30
CA VAL A 136 -12.90 -2.08 -9.42
C VAL A 136 -13.52 -3.42 -9.74
N ALA A 137 -14.32 -4.04 -8.86
CA ALA A 137 -14.88 -5.37 -9.10
C ALA A 137 -15.62 -5.44 -10.46
N GLY A 138 -15.23 -6.42 -11.29
CA GLY A 138 -15.82 -6.59 -12.62
C GLY A 138 -15.53 -5.46 -13.61
N LYS A 139 -14.65 -4.50 -13.33
CA LYS A 139 -14.30 -3.43 -14.29
C LYS A 139 -13.15 -3.85 -15.22
N PRO A 140 -13.11 -3.31 -16.45
CA PRO A 140 -11.98 -3.51 -17.35
C PRO A 140 -10.71 -2.87 -16.78
N CYS A 141 -9.58 -3.46 -17.11
CA CYS A 141 -8.26 -2.95 -16.80
C CYS A 141 -7.27 -3.27 -17.93
N THR A 142 -6.19 -2.52 -18.00
CA THR A 142 -5.06 -2.80 -18.87
C THR A 142 -3.85 -3.11 -17.99
N VAL A 143 -3.24 -4.27 -18.20
CA VAL A 143 -2.05 -4.71 -17.45
C VAL A 143 -0.83 -4.49 -18.34
N LEU A 144 0.11 -3.66 -17.88
CA LEU A 144 1.42 -3.54 -18.48
C LEU A 144 2.29 -4.70 -18.00
N LYS A 145 2.82 -5.47 -18.94
CA LYS A 145 3.68 -6.63 -18.68
C LYS A 145 5.14 -6.21 -18.48
N ASP A 146 5.94 -7.09 -17.91
CA ASP A 146 7.37 -6.90 -17.70
C ASP A 146 8.16 -6.72 -19.01
N ASP A 147 7.76 -7.42 -20.07
CA ASP A 147 8.29 -7.29 -21.42
C ASP A 147 7.83 -6.01 -22.16
N GLY A 148 7.00 -5.19 -21.52
CA GLY A 148 6.46 -3.94 -22.04
C GLY A 148 5.20 -4.09 -22.89
N THR A 149 4.68 -5.30 -23.09
CA THR A 149 3.39 -5.50 -23.76
C THR A 149 2.20 -5.09 -22.88
N GLU A 150 1.06 -4.81 -23.49
CA GLU A 150 -0.18 -4.54 -22.76
C GLU A 150 -1.19 -5.68 -22.94
N GLU A 151 -1.80 -6.11 -21.84
CA GLU A 151 -2.83 -7.14 -21.79
C GLU A 151 -4.16 -6.50 -21.34
N GLN A 152 -5.24 -6.71 -22.11
CA GLN A 152 -6.57 -6.28 -21.72
C GLN A 152 -7.21 -7.33 -20.81
N GLY A 153 -7.71 -6.89 -19.66
CA GLY A 153 -8.22 -7.74 -18.61
C GLY A 153 -9.44 -7.18 -17.90
N ARG A 154 -9.88 -7.91 -16.87
CA ARG A 154 -10.97 -7.49 -15.97
C ARG A 154 -10.63 -7.88 -14.54
N PHE A 155 -10.90 -6.97 -13.61
CA PHE A 155 -10.86 -7.33 -12.19
C PHE A 155 -11.92 -8.40 -11.90
N PRO A 156 -11.62 -9.38 -11.03
CA PRO A 156 -12.61 -10.35 -10.59
C PRO A 156 -13.84 -9.67 -9.99
N GLU A 157 -15.03 -10.11 -10.38
CA GLU A 157 -16.29 -9.64 -9.80
C GLU A 157 -16.56 -10.29 -8.43
N GLN A 158 -16.20 -11.56 -8.31
CA GLN A 158 -16.28 -12.34 -7.07
C GLN A 158 -14.88 -12.69 -6.57
N ILE A 159 -14.79 -13.14 -5.32
CA ILE A 159 -13.53 -13.65 -4.76
C ILE A 159 -13.02 -14.79 -5.66
N SER A 160 -11.86 -14.58 -6.29
CA SER A 160 -11.17 -15.58 -7.09
C SER A 160 -9.98 -16.12 -6.30
N PRO A 161 -9.87 -17.44 -6.09
CA PRO A 161 -8.69 -18.04 -5.49
C PRO A 161 -7.50 -18.12 -6.46
N HIS A 162 -7.73 -17.87 -7.76
CA HIS A 162 -6.69 -17.89 -8.80
C HIS A 162 -6.14 -16.49 -9.03
N GLN A 163 -4.82 -16.42 -9.25
CA GLN A 163 -4.13 -15.19 -9.62
C GLN A 163 -4.57 -14.76 -11.03
N PRO A 164 -5.27 -13.63 -11.21
CA PRO A 164 -5.88 -13.26 -12.49
C PRO A 164 -4.85 -12.74 -13.49
N PHE A 165 -3.72 -12.21 -12.99
CA PHE A 165 -2.69 -11.56 -13.79
C PHE A 165 -1.31 -11.94 -13.24
N LEU A 166 -0.40 -12.26 -14.16
CA LEU A 166 1.00 -12.60 -13.88
C LEU A 166 1.92 -11.59 -14.57
N ASP A 167 3.20 -11.58 -14.20
CA ASP A 167 4.27 -10.85 -14.90
C ASP A 167 3.91 -9.39 -15.20
N MET A 168 3.36 -8.71 -14.19
CA MET A 168 2.86 -7.35 -14.28
C MET A 168 3.88 -6.34 -13.78
N ARG A 169 3.95 -5.21 -14.47
CA ARG A 169 4.64 -4.00 -14.06
C ARG A 169 3.68 -2.93 -13.55
N ALA A 170 2.50 -2.82 -14.16
CA ALA A 170 1.47 -1.87 -13.76
C ALA A 170 0.07 -2.37 -14.14
N ILE A 171 -0.96 -1.88 -13.45
CA ILE A 171 -2.35 -2.08 -13.82
C ILE A 171 -3.08 -0.73 -13.87
N ARG A 172 -3.69 -0.46 -15.02
CA ARG A 172 -4.43 0.77 -15.30
C ARG A 172 -5.93 0.49 -15.32
N HIS A 173 -6.73 1.33 -14.68
CA HIS A 173 -8.18 1.26 -14.74
C HIS A 173 -8.84 2.63 -14.65
N GLU A 174 -10.06 2.72 -15.17
CA GLU A 174 -10.84 3.95 -15.09
C GLU A 174 -11.31 4.21 -13.64
N VAL A 175 -11.23 5.47 -13.23
CA VAL A 175 -11.63 5.96 -11.90
C VAL A 175 -12.85 6.87 -12.03
N VAL A 176 -12.80 7.80 -12.99
CA VAL A 176 -13.88 8.69 -13.42
C VAL A 176 -13.93 8.69 -14.94
N ALA A 177 -15.01 9.16 -15.55
CA ALA A 177 -15.15 9.19 -17.00
C ALA A 177 -13.94 9.91 -17.66
N GLY A 178 -13.13 9.17 -18.42
CA GLY A 178 -11.94 9.68 -19.09
C GLY A 178 -10.71 9.91 -18.19
N GLY A 179 -10.78 9.56 -16.90
CA GLY A 179 -9.68 9.61 -15.94
C GLY A 179 -9.29 8.22 -15.45
N THR A 180 -8.02 7.88 -15.55
CA THR A 180 -7.47 6.57 -15.16
C THR A 180 -6.53 6.69 -13.97
N ALA A 181 -6.48 5.65 -13.15
CA ALA A 181 -5.38 5.40 -12.22
C ALA A 181 -4.49 4.28 -12.76
N GLU A 182 -3.20 4.39 -12.48
CA GLU A 182 -2.18 3.37 -12.76
C GLU A 182 -1.32 3.22 -11.51
N GLY A 183 -0.96 1.97 -11.19
CA GLY A 183 -0.07 1.62 -10.10
C GLY A 183 0.45 0.21 -10.23
#